data_AF-A0AAV6KFK5-F1
#
_entry.id   AF-A0AAV6KFK5-F1
#
_cell.length_a   1.000
_cell.length_b   1.000
_cell.length_c   1.000
_cell.angle_alpha   90.00
_cell.angle_beta   90.00
_cell.angle_gamma   90.00
#
_symmetry.space_group_name_H-M   'P 1'
#
loop_
_entity.id
_entity.type
_entity.pdbx_description
1 polymer ?
#
loop_
_entity_poly.entity_id
_entity_poly.type
_entity_poly.pdbx_seq_one_letter_code
_entity_poly.pdbx_strand_id
1 'polypeptide(L)' 'MVVVVLLTSGVPLPNVVLSFQRLSRLEGIIPALETSHALAYLEKLCPTLANGTKLVLNCSGRGDKDVQTAIKYLQV' A
#
# COMPACT_ATOMS: atom_id res chain seq x y z
N MET A 1 4.33 -12.62 -3.74
CA MET A 1 5.31 -11.52 -3.84
C MET A 1 5.43 -10.98 -5.27
N VAL A 2 5.60 -11.82 -6.31
CA VAL A 2 5.84 -11.36 -7.71
C VAL A 2 4.65 -10.62 -8.36
N VAL A 3 3.41 -10.97 -8.03
CA VAL A 3 2.20 -10.42 -8.69
C VAL A 3 1.92 -8.95 -8.35
N VAL A 4 2.22 -8.50 -7.13
CA VAL A 4 1.91 -7.11 -6.70
C VAL A 4 2.82 -6.10 -7.40
N VAL A 5 4.13 -6.39 -7.50
CA VAL A 5 5.11 -5.44 -8.06
C VAL A 5 4.87 -5.20 -9.56
N LEU A 6 4.41 -6.22 -10.31
CA LEU A 6 4.14 -6.12 -11.75
C LEU A 6 2.97 -5.17 -12.10
N LEU A 7 2.01 -4.99 -11.19
CA LEU A 7 0.85 -4.11 -11.41
C LEU A 7 1.06 -2.67 -10.89
N THR A 8 2.11 -2.43 -10.10
CA THR A 8 2.34 -1.14 -9.41
C THR A 8 3.50 -0.32 -9.98
N SER A 9 4.06 -0.71 -11.12
CA SER A 9 5.12 0.04 -11.83
C SER A 9 4.64 1.46 -12.15
N GLY A 10 5.23 2.46 -11.47
CA GLY A 10 4.87 3.88 -11.63
C GLY A 10 4.12 4.52 -10.45
N VAL A 11 4.08 3.87 -9.29
CA VAL A 11 3.68 4.51 -8.02
C VAL A 11 4.90 5.16 -7.36
N PRO A 12 4.91 6.49 -7.11
CA PRO A 12 6.00 7.14 -6.39
C PRO A 12 6.12 6.65 -4.95
N LEU A 13 7.36 6.50 -4.46
CA LEU A 13 7.64 6.06 -3.07
C LEU A 13 6.89 6.86 -1.99
N PRO A 14 6.69 8.20 -2.09
CA PRO A 14 5.88 8.94 -1.11
C PRO A 14 4.45 8.42 -0.98
N ASN A 15 3.81 8.00 -2.08
CA ASN A 15 2.43 7.49 -2.05
C ASN A 15 2.37 6.11 -1.41
N VAL A 16 3.42 5.30 -1.58
CA VAL A 16 3.56 4.00 -0.92
C VAL A 16 3.60 4.17 0.59
N VAL A 17 4.44 5.09 1.06
CA VAL A 17 4.63 5.39 2.47
C VAL A 17 3.37 6.01 3.09
N LEU A 18 2.65 6.86 2.34
CA LEU A 18 1.34 7.37 2.74
C LEU A 18 0.32 6.24 2.92
N SER A 19 0.29 5.28 1.98
CA SER A 19 -0.64 4.15 2.02
C SER A 19 -0.34 3.19 3.17
N PHE A 20 0.94 2.95 3.45
CA PHE A 20 1.40 2.24 4.65
C PHE A 20 0.83 2.89 5.92
N GLN A 21 0.97 4.21 6.05
CA GLN A 21 0.49 4.96 7.21
C GLN A 21 -1.05 4.95 7.31
N ARG A 22 -1.74 5.09 6.17
CA ARG A 22 -3.21 5.07 6.12
C ARG A 22 -3.76 3.75 6.61
N LEU A 23 -3.29 2.61 6.08
CA LEU A 23 -3.76 1.31 6.52
C LEU A 23 -3.49 1.07 8.01
N SER A 24 -2.30 1.48 8.48
CA SER A 24 -1.93 1.36 9.89
C SER A 24 -2.85 2.18 10.80
N ARG A 25 -3.27 3.37 10.37
CA ARG A 25 -4.15 4.25 11.16
C ARG A 25 -5.62 3.87 11.09
N LEU A 26 -6.09 3.41 9.94
CA LEU A 26 -7.50 3.11 9.72
C LEU A 26 -7.88 1.71 10.21
N GLU A 27 -7.04 0.71 9.91
CA GLU A 27 -7.35 -0.70 10.16
C GLU A 27 -6.49 -1.33 11.26
N GLY A 28 -5.48 -0.61 11.78
CA GLY A 28 -4.54 -1.17 12.76
C GLY A 28 -3.61 -2.24 12.20
N ILE A 29 -3.57 -2.41 10.87
CA ILE A 29 -2.72 -3.37 10.17
C ILE A 29 -1.46 -2.64 9.70
N ILE A 30 -0.29 -3.16 10.07
CA ILE A 30 1.01 -2.65 9.59
C ILE A 30 1.42 -3.48 8.36
N PRO A 31 1.20 -3.00 7.13
CA PRO A 31 1.46 -3.79 5.92
C PRO A 31 2.95 -3.79 5.58
N ALA A 32 3.45 -4.84 4.92
CA ALA A 32 4.75 -4.77 4.25
C ALA A 32 4.78 -3.63 3.21
N LEU A 33 5.96 -3.09 2.91
CA LEU A 33 6.08 -2.03 1.90
C LEU A 33 5.61 -2.48 0.52
N GLU A 34 5.82 -3.75 0.15
CA GLU A 34 5.30 -4.32 -1.10
C GLU A 34 3.76 -4.33 -1.12
N THR A 35 3.11 -4.67 0.00
CA THR A 35 1.65 -4.59 0.11
C THR A 35 1.16 -3.14 0.02
N SER A 36 1.93 -2.20 0.57
CA SER A 36 1.64 -0.77 0.51
C SER A 36 1.70 -0.20 -0.91
N HIS A 37 2.55 -0.76 -1.78
CA HIS A 37 2.56 -0.39 -3.21
C HIS A 37 1.22 -0.71 -3.88
N ALA A 38 0.64 -1.86 -3.56
CA ALA A 38 -0.65 -2.26 -4.12
C ALA A 38 -1.77 -1.32 -3.67
N LEU A 39 -1.79 -0.97 -2.38
CA LEU A 39 -2.75 -0.02 -1.81
C LEU A 39 -2.63 1.37 -2.44
N ALA A 40 -1.40 1.85 -2.61
CA ALA A 40 -1.16 3.14 -3.27
C ALA A 40 -1.62 3.16 -4.73
N TYR A 41 -1.58 2.02 -5.42
CA TYR A 41 -2.12 1.90 -6.76
C TYR A 41 -3.66 1.92 -6.79
N LEU A 42 -4.33 1.42 -5.75
CA LEU A 42 -5.80 1.45 -5.65
C LEU A 42 -6.36 2.87 -5.70
N GLU A 43 -5.62 3.88 -5.24
CA GLU A 43 -6.03 5.29 -5.37
C GLU A 43 -6.19 5.72 -6.84
N LYS A 44 -5.44 5.11 -7.76
CA LYS A 44 -5.55 5.34 -9.22
C LYS A 44 -6.56 4.41 -9.88
N LEU A 45 -6.65 3.16 -9.42
CA LEU A 45 -7.53 2.15 -10.00
C LEU A 45 -8.99 2.33 -9.59
N CYS A 46 -9.29 2.56 -8.32
CA CYS A 46 -10.67 2.62 -7.82
C CYS A 46 -11.56 3.65 -8.55
N PRO A 47 -11.07 4.85 -8.94
CA PRO A 47 -11.88 5.81 -9.71
C PRO A 47 -12.29 5.33 -11.11
N THR A 48 -11.62 4.32 -11.68
CA THR A 48 -11.95 3.77 -13.00
C THR A 48 -12.92 2.59 -12.94
N LEU A 49 -13.24 2.12 -11.73
CA LEU A 49 -14.14 0.98 -11.51
C LEU A 49 -15.59 1.45 -11.36
N ALA A 50 -16.53 0.57 -11.71
CA ALA A 50 -17.95 0.83 -11.47
C ALA A 50 -18.23 0.94 -9.96
N ASN A 51 -19.16 1.81 -9.58
CA ASN A 51 -19.60 1.94 -8.19
C ASN A 51 -20.08 0.59 -7.65
N GLY A 52 -19.66 0.24 -6.43
CA GLY A 52 -20.00 -1.03 -5.79
C GLY A 52 -19.10 -2.21 -6.18
N THR A 53 -18.07 -2.01 -7.00
CA THR A 53 -17.07 -3.04 -7.29
C THR A 53 -16.39 -3.51 -5.99
N LYS A 54 -16.35 -4.82 -5.77
CA LYS A 54 -15.65 -5.44 -4.64
C LYS A 54 -14.23 -5.82 -5.08
N LEU A 55 -13.24 -5.43 -4.28
CA LEU A 55 -11.83 -5.72 -4.52
C LEU A 55 -11.29 -6.60 -3.40
N VAL A 56 -10.44 -7.56 -3.76
CA VAL A 56 -9.70 -8.39 -2.81
C VAL A 56 -8.22 -8.11 -3.02
N LEU A 57 -7.57 -7.62 -1.96
CA LEU A 57 -6.14 -7.41 -1.93
C LEU A 57 -5.49 -8.47 -1.06
N ASN A 58 -4.41 -9.08 -1.56
CA ASN A 58 -3.59 -9.97 -0.74
C ASN A 58 -2.58 -9.17 0.08
N CYS A 59 -2.67 -9.25 1.42
CA CYS A 59 -1.66 -8.72 2.33
C CYS A 59 -0.53 -9.76 2.48
N SER A 60 0.48 -9.68 1.61
CA SER A 60 1.49 -10.73 1.49
C SER A 60 2.47 -10.84 2.66
N GLY A 61 2.52 -9.86 3.55
CA GLY A 61 3.42 -9.84 4.70
C GLY A 61 3.15 -8.72 5.69
N ARG A 62 3.75 -8.83 6.88
CA ARG A 62 3.71 -7.81 7.93
C ARG A 62 4.86 -6.82 7.76
N GLY A 63 4.59 -5.55 8.06
CA GLY A 63 5.56 -4.46 7.92
C GLY A 63 6.48 -4.25 9.12
N ASP A 64 6.52 -5.14 10.12
CA ASP A 64 7.31 -4.97 11.35
C ASP A 64 8.78 -4.61 11.07
N LYS A 65 9.38 -5.26 10.07
CA LYS A 65 10.77 -5.02 9.64
C LYS A 65 10.93 -3.74 8.82
N ASP A 66 9.86 -3.31 8.16
CA ASP A 66 9.85 -2.17 7.25
C ASP A 66 9.58 -0.84 7.97
N VAL A 67 9.10 -0.87 9.21
CA VAL A 67 8.80 0.33 10.02
C VAL A 67 10.01 1.28 10.06
N GLN A 68 11.22 0.76 10.29
CA GLN A 68 12.43 1.59 10.34
C GLN A 68 12.72 2.30 9.01
N THR A 69 12.41 1.66 7.89
CA THR A 69 12.54 2.24 6.56
C THR A 69 11.44 3.26 6.33
N ALA A 70 10.19 2.93 6.64
CA ALA A 70 9.04 3.81 6.49
C ALA A 70 9.19 5.11 7.28
N ILE A 71 9.69 5.05 8.52
CA ILE A 71 9.93 6.23 9.37
C ILE A 71 10.91 7.22 8.73
N LYS A 72 11.91 6.78 7.96
CA LYS A 72 12.83 7.70 7.27
C LYS A 72 12.14 8.59 6.23
N TYR A 73 11.01 8.12 5.71
CA TYR A 73 10.23 8.83 4.69
C TYR A 73 8.96 9.48 5.27
N LEU A 74 8.52 9.05 6.46
CA LEU A 74 7.47 9.71 7.22
C LEU A 74 8.11 10.84 8.03
N GLN A 75 7.93 12.09 7.60
CA GLN A 75 8.24 13.26 8.42
C GLN A 75 7.19 13.44 9.52
N VAL A 76 7.14 12.48 10.46
CA VAL A 76 6.37 12.57 11.70
C VAL A 76 7.12 13.33 12.77
#